data_AF-A0A3S0X038-F1
#
_entry.id   AF-A0A3S0X038-F1
#
_cell.length_a   1.000
_cell.length_b   1.000
_cell.length_c   1.000
_cell.angle_alpha   90.00
_cell.angle_beta   90.00
_cell.angle_gamma   90.00
#
_symmetry.space_group_name_H-M   'P 1'
#
loop_
_entity.id
_entity.type
_entity.pdbx_description
1 polymer ?
#
loop_
_entity_poly.entity_id
_entity_poly.type
_entity_poly.pdbx_seq_one_letter_code
_entity_poly.pdbx_strand_id
1 'polypeptide(L)'
;MINVETLVLVAVWKEPFVFQGCIKITALNEENITFFFFRCQSIHASQNDLVTGDFSADDYEFTHLYNEINPNPLHLNNENPIIAYAMEMLKYALHVTLKEMISSRKLHFTSIDDVAMQAMINKVKAVLSKKLTLPAEEHIGFAVAMDFYPQEEMGRFAALALLNKLEPLVHDSHSCH
;
A
#
# COMPACT_ATOMS: atom_id res chain seq x y z
N MET A 1 5.24 -2.80 16.86
CA MET A 1 4.98 -3.78 15.79
C MET A 1 3.76 -3.31 15.03
N ILE A 2 3.81 -3.34 13.71
CA ILE A 2 2.65 -3.00 12.87
C ILE A 2 2.32 -4.18 11.98
N ASN A 3 1.05 -4.37 11.70
CA ASN A 3 0.56 -5.26 10.66
C ASN A 3 0.21 -4.41 9.43
N VAL A 4 0.66 -4.85 8.26
CA VAL A 4 0.36 -4.22 6.97
C VAL A 4 -0.41 -5.23 6.15
N GLU A 5 -1.66 -4.92 5.86
CA GLU A 5 -2.53 -5.72 4.99
C GLU A 5 -2.67 -4.98 3.66
N THR A 6 -2.23 -5.62 2.57
CA THR A 6 -2.30 -5.04 1.23
C THR A 6 -3.35 -5.79 0.42
N LEU A 7 -4.32 -5.05 -0.10
CA LEU A 7 -5.40 -5.53 -0.96
C LEU A 7 -5.20 -4.99 -2.37
N VAL A 8 -4.99 -5.88 -3.34
CA VAL A 8 -4.98 -5.55 -4.77
C VAL A 8 -6.38 -5.78 -5.34
N LEU A 9 -7.03 -4.68 -5.73
CA LEU A 9 -8.39 -4.67 -6.27
C LEU A 9 -8.40 -4.79 -7.80
N VAL A 10 -7.41 -4.18 -8.46
CA VAL A 10 -7.25 -4.23 -9.91
C VAL A 10 -5.79 -4.48 -10.23
N ALA A 11 -5.54 -5.43 -11.13
CA ALA A 11 -4.23 -5.71 -11.69
C ALA A 11 -4.32 -5.77 -13.22
N VAL A 12 -3.68 -4.80 -13.88
CA VAL A 12 -3.55 -4.74 -15.34
C VAL A 12 -2.20 -5.31 -15.73
N TRP A 13 -2.23 -6.51 -16.31
CA TRP A 13 -1.05 -7.28 -16.71
C TRP A 13 -0.60 -7.01 -18.15
N LYS A 14 -0.79 -5.76 -18.60
CA LYS A 14 -0.36 -5.28 -19.92
C LYS A 14 0.51 -4.07 -19.70
N GLU A 15 1.68 -4.03 -20.32
CA GLU A 15 2.67 -2.99 -20.12
C GLU A 15 2.11 -1.57 -20.37
N PRO A 16 2.37 -0.60 -19.47
CA PRO A 16 3.04 -0.81 -18.18
C PRO A 16 2.11 -1.53 -17.19
N PHE A 17 2.65 -2.43 -16.37
CA PHE A 17 1.82 -3.12 -15.37
C PHE A 17 1.29 -2.12 -14.34
N VAL A 18 -0.02 -2.19 -14.07
CA VAL A 18 -0.69 -1.25 -13.17
C VAL A 18 -1.48 -2.01 -12.12
N PHE A 19 -1.29 -1.62 -10.86
CA PHE A 19 -1.98 -2.16 -9.70
C PHE A 19 -2.71 -1.06 -8.96
N GLN A 20 -3.94 -1.32 -8.57
CA GLN A 20 -4.73 -0.40 -7.75
C GLN A 20 -5.34 -1.15 -6.58
N GLY A 21 -5.36 -0.50 -5.43
CA GLY A 21 -5.70 -1.18 -4.21
C GLY A 21 -5.70 -0.30 -2.98
N CYS A 22 -5.68 -0.97 -1.84
CA CYS A 22 -5.66 -0.38 -0.52
C CYS A 22 -4.57 -1.05 0.33
N ILE A 23 -3.92 -0.28 1.19
CA ILE A 23 -3.03 -0.76 2.23
C ILE A 23 -3.63 -0.34 3.56
N LYS A 24 -3.90 -1.30 4.43
CA LYS A 24 -4.36 -1.09 5.80
C LYS A 24 -3.17 -1.31 6.74
N ILE A 25 -2.93 -0.35 7.61
CA ILE A 25 -1.86 -0.40 8.59
C ILE A 25 -2.49 -0.40 9.97
N THR A 26 -2.13 -1.39 10.78
CA THR A 26 -2.68 -1.58 12.14
C THR A 26 -1.55 -1.68 13.14
N ALA A 27 -1.59 -0.88 14.20
CA ALA A 27 -0.71 -1.07 15.36
C ALA A 27 -1.23 -2.22 16.23
N LEU A 28 -0.38 -3.16 16.66
CA LEU A 28 -0.84 -4.35 17.39
C LEU A 28 -1.43 -4.10 18.78
N ASN A 29 -1.17 -2.93 19.36
CA ASN A 29 -1.57 -2.61 20.74
C ASN A 29 -2.53 -1.42 20.82
N GLU A 30 -2.96 -0.87 19.68
CA GLU A 30 -3.81 0.32 19.63
C GLU A 30 -4.92 0.08 18.59
N GLU A 31 -6.09 0.70 18.78
CA GLU A 31 -7.14 0.75 17.75
C GLU A 31 -6.77 1.69 16.59
N ASN A 32 -5.48 2.04 16.44
CA ASN A 32 -4.99 2.93 15.42
C ASN A 32 -4.86 2.16 14.09
N ILE A 33 -5.85 2.38 13.23
CA ILE A 33 -5.93 1.84 11.87
C ILE A 33 -5.83 3.01 10.90
N THR A 34 -4.94 2.89 9.92
CA THR A 34 -4.83 3.86 8.83
C THR A 34 -4.95 3.15 7.48
N PHE A 35 -5.71 3.75 6.57
CA PHE A 35 -5.85 3.29 5.20
C PHE A 35 -5.10 4.20 4.22
N PHE A 36 -4.37 3.57 3.30
CA PHE A 36 -3.77 4.19 2.13
C PHE A 36 -4.37 3.61 0.86
N PHE A 37 -4.76 4.47 -0.08
CA PHE A 37 -5.27 4.06 -1.39
C PHE A 37 -4.22 4.37 -2.45
N PHE A 38 -3.92 3.39 -3.31
CA PHE A 38 -2.80 3.52 -4.23
C PHE A 38 -3.16 3.21 -5.69
N ARG A 39 -2.40 3.84 -6.59
CA ARG A 39 -2.14 3.37 -7.95
C ARG A 39 -0.63 3.22 -8.11
N CYS A 40 -0.18 1.98 -8.26
CA CYS A 40 1.21 1.64 -8.53
C CYS A 40 1.36 1.27 -10.01
N GLN A 41 2.42 1.76 -10.63
CA GLN A 41 2.93 1.26 -11.89
C GLN A 41 4.18 0.45 -11.60
N SER A 42 4.41 -0.63 -12.33
CA SER A 42 5.64 -1.39 -12.23
C SER A 42 6.38 -1.41 -13.56
N ILE A 43 7.71 -1.41 -13.49
CA ILE A 43 8.60 -1.47 -14.65
C ILE A 43 8.88 -2.90 -15.10
N HIS A 44 8.43 -3.92 -14.36
CA HIS A 44 8.62 -5.31 -14.75
C HIS A 44 7.96 -5.59 -16.10
N ALA A 45 8.70 -6.25 -17.00
CA ALA A 45 8.25 -6.57 -18.35
C ALA A 45 7.32 -7.81 -18.36
N SER A 46 7.45 -8.70 -17.38
CA SER A 46 6.64 -9.92 -17.29
C SER A 46 6.22 -10.26 -15.86
N GLN A 47 5.17 -11.07 -15.72
CA GLN A 47 4.74 -11.61 -14.42
C GLN A 47 5.80 -12.54 -13.81
N ASN A 48 6.65 -13.16 -14.63
CA ASN A 48 7.72 -14.03 -14.12
C ASN A 48 8.80 -13.21 -13.41
N ASP A 49 9.13 -12.03 -13.93
CA ASP A 49 10.13 -11.14 -13.32
C ASP A 49 9.72 -10.74 -11.90
N LEU A 50 8.42 -10.53 -11.67
CA LEU A 50 7.86 -10.28 -10.34
C LEU A 50 8.02 -11.45 -9.36
N VAL A 51 8.01 -12.70 -9.85
CA VAL A 51 8.10 -13.91 -9.01
C VAL A 51 9.54 -14.30 -8.74
N THR A 52 10.42 -14.19 -9.74
CA THR A 52 11.80 -14.65 -9.63
C THR A 52 12.77 -13.55 -9.24
N GLY A 53 12.40 -12.29 -9.40
CA GLY A 53 13.21 -11.14 -9.02
C GLY A 53 13.30 -10.96 -7.51
N ASP A 54 14.46 -10.45 -7.07
CA ASP A 54 14.60 -9.86 -5.75
C ASP A 54 13.80 -8.54 -5.68
N PHE A 55 13.42 -8.14 -4.47
CA PHE A 55 12.72 -6.88 -4.29
C PHE A 55 13.64 -5.69 -4.56
N SER A 56 13.17 -4.77 -5.40
CA SER A 56 13.69 -3.41 -5.51
C SER A 56 12.54 -2.42 -5.41
N ALA A 57 12.69 -1.40 -4.56
CA ALA A 57 11.69 -0.35 -4.43
C ALA A 57 11.55 0.50 -5.70
N ASP A 58 12.59 0.57 -6.53
CA ASP A 58 12.58 1.31 -7.80
C ASP A 58 11.73 0.63 -8.86
N ASP A 59 11.41 -0.66 -8.69
CA ASP A 59 10.56 -1.41 -9.62
C ASP A 59 9.07 -1.05 -9.50
N TYR A 60 8.74 -0.24 -8.48
CA TYR A 60 7.38 0.15 -8.11
C TYR A 60 7.27 1.66 -8.00
N GLU A 61 6.49 2.26 -8.88
CA GLU A 61 6.17 3.68 -8.86
C GLU A 61 4.74 3.88 -8.37
N PHE A 62 4.57 4.37 -7.14
CA PHE A 62 3.29 4.94 -6.75
C PHE A 62 3.08 6.22 -7.56
N THR A 63 2.17 6.17 -8.52
CA THR A 63 1.75 7.36 -9.29
C THR A 63 0.70 8.16 -8.54
N HIS A 64 -0.04 7.50 -7.65
CA HIS A 64 -1.03 8.10 -6.77
C HIS A 64 -1.01 7.34 -5.44
N LEU A 65 -0.97 8.07 -4.34
CA LEU A 65 -1.12 7.54 -3.00
C LEU A 65 -1.94 8.53 -2.18
N TYR A 66 -3.02 8.08 -1.58
CA TYR A 66 -3.91 8.89 -0.76
C TYR A 66 -4.00 8.27 0.62
N ASN A 67 -4.22 9.09 1.65
CA ASN A 67 -4.71 8.59 2.92
C ASN A 67 -6.24 8.76 2.99
N GLU A 68 -6.89 8.19 3.99
CA GLU A 68 -8.34 8.21 4.14
C GLU A 68 -8.98 9.59 4.42
N ILE A 69 -8.18 10.56 4.89
CA ILE A 69 -8.68 11.87 5.33
C ILE A 69 -8.41 12.99 4.31
N ASN A 70 -7.39 12.82 3.45
CA ASN A 70 -6.95 13.83 2.51
C ASN A 70 -7.34 13.45 1.07
N PRO A 71 -8.11 14.30 0.37
CA PRO A 71 -8.49 14.06 -1.03
C PRO A 71 -7.34 14.32 -2.02
N ASN A 72 -6.24 14.91 -1.55
CA ASN A 72 -5.05 15.18 -2.35
C ASN A 72 -4.05 14.02 -2.21
N PRO A 73 -3.35 13.64 -3.29
CA PRO A 73 -2.28 12.67 -3.20
C PRO A 73 -1.20 13.15 -2.23
N LEU A 74 -0.65 12.23 -1.44
CA LEU A 74 0.52 12.47 -0.63
C LEU A 74 1.67 12.91 -1.55
N HIS A 75 2.49 13.85 -1.09
CA HIS A 75 3.66 14.29 -1.84
C HIS A 75 4.69 13.17 -1.84
N LEU A 76 4.85 12.53 -3.00
CA LEU A 76 5.71 11.35 -3.17
C LEU A 76 7.18 11.70 -3.39
N ASN A 77 7.46 12.94 -3.78
CA ASN A 77 8.81 13.48 -3.86
C ASN A 77 9.15 14.09 -2.49
N ASN A 78 9.76 13.29 -1.62
CA ASN A 78 10.14 13.75 -0.29
C ASN A 78 11.59 13.42 -0.02
N GLU A 79 12.40 14.45 0.21
CA GLU A 79 13.80 14.32 0.65
C GLU A 79 13.90 13.79 2.09
N ASN A 80 12.76 13.66 2.80
CA ASN A 80 12.72 13.10 4.15
C ASN A 80 12.98 11.58 4.11
N PRO A 81 14.08 11.10 4.72
CA PRO A 81 14.45 9.68 4.71
C PRO A 81 13.45 8.79 5.43
N ILE A 82 12.73 9.29 6.43
CA ILE A 82 11.68 8.54 7.14
C ILE A 82 10.52 8.22 6.18
N ILE A 83 10.14 9.20 5.35
CA ILE A 83 9.07 9.03 4.38
C ILE A 83 9.52 8.14 3.23
N ALA A 84 10.76 8.27 2.76
CA ALA A 84 11.34 7.35 1.78
C ALA A 84 11.30 5.90 2.29
N TYR A 85 11.75 5.67 3.52
CA TYR A 85 11.72 4.35 4.14
C TYR A 85 10.29 3.82 4.31
N ALA A 86 9.34 4.68 4.71
CA ALA A 86 7.93 4.32 4.77
C ALA A 86 7.38 3.87 3.40
N MET A 87 7.77 4.56 2.31
CA MET A 87 7.38 4.17 0.96
C MET A 87 8.00 2.84 0.55
N GLU A 88 9.26 2.58 0.89
CA GLU A 88 9.89 1.28 0.65
C GLU A 88 9.13 0.14 1.35
N MET A 89 8.70 0.35 2.60
CA MET A 89 7.89 -0.63 3.32
C MET A 89 6.56 -0.93 2.60
N LEU A 90 5.85 0.09 2.12
CA LEU A 90 4.60 -0.08 1.38
C LEU A 90 4.82 -0.80 0.04
N LYS A 91 5.90 -0.46 -0.69
CA LYS A 91 6.26 -1.12 -1.94
C LYS A 91 6.66 -2.58 -1.71
N TYR A 92 7.38 -2.87 -0.63
CA TYR A 92 7.72 -4.24 -0.26
C TYR A 92 6.47 -5.06 0.06
N ALA A 93 5.53 -4.50 0.81
CA ALA A 93 4.26 -5.15 1.09
C ALA A 93 3.50 -5.48 -0.20
N LEU A 94 3.43 -4.53 -1.14
CA LEU A 94 2.85 -4.76 -2.46
C LEU A 94 3.60 -5.83 -3.25
N HIS A 95 4.94 -5.83 -3.25
CA HIS A 95 5.75 -6.87 -3.92
C HIS A 95 5.39 -8.27 -3.40
N VAL A 96 5.35 -8.45 -2.08
CA VAL A 96 4.96 -9.71 -1.44
C VAL A 96 3.55 -10.11 -1.85
N THR A 97 2.59 -9.18 -1.80
CA THR A 97 1.20 -9.43 -2.23
C THR A 97 1.12 -9.87 -3.70
N LEU A 98 1.86 -9.22 -4.60
CA LEU A 98 1.86 -9.57 -6.02
C LEU A 98 2.52 -10.92 -6.26
N LYS A 99 3.64 -11.22 -5.58
CA LYS A 99 4.29 -12.53 -5.62
C LYS A 99 3.35 -13.64 -5.18
N GLU A 100 2.68 -13.44 -4.05
CA GLU A 100 1.70 -14.39 -3.54
C GLU A 100 0.52 -14.51 -4.49
N MET A 101 -0.01 -13.42 -5.04
CA MET A 101 -1.11 -13.45 -6.00
C MET A 101 -0.76 -14.23 -7.27
N ILE A 102 0.45 -14.07 -7.82
CA ILE A 102 0.89 -14.80 -9.01
C ILE A 102 1.16 -16.28 -8.69
N SER A 103 1.77 -16.55 -7.53
CA SER A 103 2.09 -17.92 -7.10
C SER A 103 0.83 -18.71 -6.71
N SER A 104 -0.13 -18.02 -6.10
CA SER A 104 -1.44 -18.56 -5.69
C SER A 104 -2.46 -18.55 -6.81
N ARG A 105 -2.21 -18.00 -8.01
CA ARG A 105 -3.14 -18.15 -9.16
C ARG A 105 -3.43 -19.60 -9.55
N LYS A 106 -2.74 -20.59 -8.95
CA LYS A 106 -3.08 -22.02 -9.00
C LYS A 106 -4.12 -22.48 -7.95
N LEU A 107 -4.53 -21.62 -7.01
CA LEU A 107 -5.42 -21.88 -5.87
C LEU A 107 -6.31 -20.65 -5.61
N HIS A 108 -7.61 -20.81 -5.86
CA HIS A 108 -8.65 -19.78 -5.74
C HIS A 108 -8.53 -18.83 -4.52
N PHE A 109 -8.86 -17.57 -4.78
CA PHE A 109 -8.95 -16.44 -3.84
C PHE A 109 -9.72 -16.79 -2.55
N THR A 110 -9.09 -16.57 -1.41
CA THR A 110 -9.66 -16.77 -0.07
C THR A 110 -10.20 -15.47 0.53
N SER A 111 -11.53 -15.49 0.76
CA SER A 111 -12.28 -14.91 1.89
C SER A 111 -11.88 -13.53 2.43
N ILE A 112 -12.38 -12.46 1.80
CA ILE A 112 -12.78 -11.25 2.51
C ILE A 112 -14.31 -11.23 2.51
N ASP A 113 -14.93 -10.83 3.63
CA ASP A 113 -16.39 -10.61 3.70
C ASP A 113 -16.81 -9.65 2.57
N ASP A 114 -17.74 -10.10 1.72
CA ASP A 114 -18.22 -9.37 0.54
C ASP A 114 -18.67 -7.94 0.88
N VAL A 115 -19.21 -7.72 2.08
CA VAL A 115 -19.67 -6.41 2.55
C VAL A 115 -18.48 -5.48 2.84
N ALA A 116 -17.44 -6.00 3.49
CA ALA A 116 -16.23 -5.24 3.79
C ALA A 116 -15.43 -4.94 2.51
N MET A 117 -15.35 -5.92 1.59
CA MET A 117 -14.75 -5.75 0.28
C MET A 117 -15.50 -4.68 -0.52
N GLN A 118 -16.84 -4.73 -0.56
CA GLN A 118 -17.65 -3.75 -1.27
C GLN A 118 -17.52 -2.34 -0.68
N ALA A 119 -17.43 -2.21 0.64
CA ALA A 119 -17.19 -0.94 1.29
C ALA A 119 -15.81 -0.35 0.92
N MET A 120 -14.77 -1.19 0.84
CA MET A 120 -13.43 -0.78 0.38
C MET A 120 -13.43 -0.40 -1.10
N ILE A 121 -14.07 -1.19 -1.96
CA ILE A 121 -14.26 -0.87 -3.38
C ILE A 121 -14.96 0.49 -3.53
N ASN A 122 -16.01 0.75 -2.75
CA ASN A 122 -16.74 2.02 -2.83
C ASN A 122 -15.88 3.22 -2.40
N LYS A 123 -15.08 3.08 -1.32
CA LYS A 123 -14.10 4.10 -0.91
C LYS A 123 -13.04 4.34 -1.98
N VAL A 124 -12.50 3.27 -2.54
CA VAL A 124 -11.48 3.31 -3.61
C VAL A 124 -12.06 3.93 -4.88
N LYS A 125 -13.26 3.54 -5.30
CA LYS A 125 -13.96 4.13 -6.45
C LYS A 125 -14.15 5.62 -6.26
N ALA A 126 -14.62 6.08 -5.11
CA ALA A 126 -14.80 7.51 -4.87
C ALA A 126 -13.48 8.30 -5.00
N VAL A 127 -12.36 7.74 -4.51
CA VAL A 127 -11.03 8.38 -4.55
C VAL A 127 -10.39 8.32 -5.95
N LEU A 128 -10.55 7.20 -6.66
CA LEU A 128 -9.96 6.96 -7.99
C LEU A 128 -10.83 7.45 -9.16
N SER A 129 -12.14 7.66 -8.95
CA SER A 129 -13.13 8.02 -9.97
C SER A 129 -12.90 9.38 -10.64
N LYS A 130 -11.92 10.16 -10.19
CA LYS A 130 -11.50 11.33 -10.97
C LYS A 130 -10.86 10.95 -12.31
N LYS A 131 -10.40 9.71 -12.54
CA LYS A 131 -9.83 9.29 -13.85
C LYS A 131 -10.00 7.83 -14.31
N LEU A 132 -10.51 6.88 -13.51
CA LEU A 132 -10.62 5.48 -13.97
C LEU A 132 -11.92 4.77 -13.60
N THR A 133 -12.50 4.08 -14.58
CA THR A 133 -13.57 3.11 -14.43
C THR A 133 -12.95 1.76 -14.03
N LEU A 134 -13.24 1.25 -12.83
CA LEU A 134 -12.83 -0.10 -12.44
C LEU A 134 -13.67 -1.14 -13.21
N PRO A 135 -13.09 -2.27 -13.66
CA PRO A 135 -13.85 -3.35 -14.28
C PRO A 135 -14.87 -3.98 -13.31
N ALA A 136 -15.89 -4.63 -13.86
CA ALA A 136 -16.94 -5.30 -13.11
C ALA A 136 -16.39 -6.40 -12.18
N GLU A 137 -17.17 -6.74 -11.15
CA GLU A 137 -16.88 -7.47 -9.91
C GLU A 137 -16.11 -8.81 -10.01
N GLU A 138 -15.88 -9.36 -11.21
CA GLU A 138 -15.30 -10.69 -11.42
C GLU A 138 -13.75 -10.77 -11.30
N HIS A 139 -13.06 -9.65 -11.06
CA HIS A 139 -11.58 -9.62 -11.00
C HIS A 139 -11.00 -9.02 -9.72
N ILE A 140 -11.80 -8.95 -8.65
CA ILE A 140 -11.48 -8.19 -7.46
C ILE A 140 -10.94 -9.09 -6.33
N GLY A 141 -9.78 -8.73 -5.80
CA GLY A 141 -9.52 -8.76 -4.35
C GLY A 141 -8.54 -9.82 -3.84
N PHE A 142 -7.24 -9.70 -4.15
CA PHE A 142 -6.21 -10.52 -3.49
C PHE A 142 -5.64 -9.72 -2.33
N ALA A 143 -5.68 -10.27 -1.12
CA ALA A 143 -5.13 -9.62 0.06
C ALA A 143 -4.09 -10.49 0.74
N VAL A 144 -3.05 -9.83 1.23
CA VAL A 144 -2.00 -10.44 2.05
C VAL A 144 -1.76 -9.54 3.25
N ALA A 145 -1.75 -10.14 4.43
CA ALA A 145 -1.35 -9.49 5.66
C ALA A 145 0.07 -9.91 6.03
N MET A 146 0.88 -8.94 6.45
CA MET A 146 2.25 -9.19 6.88
C MET A 146 2.59 -8.37 8.13
N ASP A 147 3.33 -8.99 9.04
CA ASP A 147 3.82 -8.32 10.24
C ASP A 147 5.17 -7.68 9.99
N PHE A 148 5.28 -6.38 10.29
CA PHE A 148 6.54 -5.66 10.31
C PHE A 148 6.98 -5.42 11.76
N TYR A 149 8.14 -5.98 12.09
CA TYR A 149 8.80 -5.81 13.38
C TYR A 149 10.13 -5.06 13.21
N PRO A 150 10.10 -3.74 12.91
CA PRO A 150 11.32 -2.97 12.69
C PRO A 150 12.16 -2.95 13.96
N GLN A 151 13.37 -3.52 13.88
CA GLN A 151 14.37 -3.50 14.96
C GLN A 151 15.19 -2.22 14.93
N GLU A 152 15.40 -1.70 13.73
CA GLU A 152 16.12 -0.46 13.50
C GLU A 152 15.25 0.77 13.74
N GLU A 153 15.90 1.84 14.18
CA GLU A 153 15.26 3.10 14.54
C GLU A 153 14.52 3.73 13.35
N MET A 154 15.11 3.70 12.16
CA MET A 154 14.50 4.24 10.94
C MET A 154 13.18 3.53 10.60
N GLY A 155 13.16 2.20 10.66
CA GLY A 155 11.95 1.42 10.42
C GLY A 155 10.87 1.68 11.47
N ARG A 156 11.25 1.98 12.72
CA ARG A 156 10.29 2.39 13.76
C ARG A 156 9.69 3.75 13.46
N PHE A 157 10.51 4.73 13.06
CA PHE A 157 10.02 6.06 12.69
C PHE A 157 9.15 6.02 11.44
N ALA A 158 9.50 5.20 10.45
CA ALA A 158 8.68 5.00 9.25
C ALA A 158 7.32 4.39 9.59
N ALA A 159 7.29 3.36 10.45
CA ALA A 159 6.05 2.78 10.94
C ALA A 159 5.17 3.80 11.67
N LEU A 160 5.76 4.65 12.52
CA LEU A 160 5.04 5.73 13.20
C LEU A 160 4.53 6.78 12.21
N ALA A 161 5.34 7.18 11.23
CA ALA A 161 4.92 8.11 10.20
C ALA A 161 3.72 7.55 9.42
N LEU A 162 3.76 6.27 9.06
CA LEU A 162 2.65 5.59 8.37
C LEU A 162 1.35 5.59 9.20
N LEU A 163 1.44 5.26 10.49
CA LEU A 163 0.30 5.32 11.42
C LEU A 163 -0.22 6.76 11.63
N ASN A 164 0.66 7.75 11.54
CA ASN A 164 0.32 9.17 11.58
C ASN A 164 0.07 9.76 10.18
N LYS A 165 -0.25 8.92 9.19
CA LYS A 165 -0.68 9.34 7.84
C LYS A 165 0.35 10.20 7.09
N LEU A 166 1.63 9.98 7.40
CA LEU A 166 2.83 10.67 6.91
C LEU A 166 2.88 12.17 7.25
N GLU A 167 2.17 12.62 8.27
CA GLU A 167 2.38 13.96 8.82
C GLU A 167 3.75 14.02 9.51
N PRO A 168 4.53 15.11 9.34
CA PRO A 168 5.77 15.29 10.08
C PRO A 168 5.46 15.24 11.58
N LEU A 169 6.20 14.41 12.33
CA LEU A 169 6.21 14.49 13.79
C LEU A 169 6.75 15.88 14.14
N VAL A 170 5.86 16.81 14.49
CA VAL A 170 6.27 18.10 15.03
C VAL A 170 6.92 17.81 16.38
N HIS A 171 8.25 17.85 16.42
CA HIS A 171 8.95 18.00 17.69
C HIS A 171 8.61 19.40 18.22
N ASP A 172 7.70 19.47 19.18
CA ASP A 172 7.57 20.65 20.03
C ASP A 172 8.87 20.83 20.82
N SER A 173 9.81 21.58 20.25
CA SER A 173 10.97 22.11 20.94
C SER A 173 10.80 23.61 21.20
N HIS A 174 9.76 23.97 21.96
CA HIS A 174 9.66 25.30 22.54
C HIS A 174 9.11 25.27 23.97
N SER A 175 10.02 25.29 24.96
CA SER A 175 9.82 26.09 26.19
C SER A 175 11.17 26.29 26.89
N CYS A 176 11.96 27.24 26.38
CA CYS A 176 12.89 28.02 27.19
C CYS A 176 12.73 29.48 26.79
N HIS A 177 11.90 30.20 27.56
CA HIS A 177 12.02 31.63 27.79
C HIS A 177 11.97 31.87 29.29
#